data_AF-A0A1W1HSV8-F1
#
_entry.id   AF-A0A1W1HSV8-F1
#
_cell.length_a   1.000
_cell.length_b   1.000
_cell.length_c   1.000
_cell.angle_alpha   90.00
_cell.angle_beta   90.00
_cell.angle_gamma   90.00
#
_symmetry.space_group_name_H-M   'P 1'
#
loop_
_entity.id
_entity.type
_entity.pdbx_description
1 polymer ?
#
loop_
_entity_poly.entity_id
_entity_poly.type
_entity_poly.pdbx_seq_one_letter_code
_entity_poly.pdbx_strand_id
1 'polypeptide(L)'
;MAFMSKRVIRQLCIAAISGVLTVGLFVAVDSKDATFRWSMATAYVGLALIGLSLIIGPINVLRGCSNPLNTSLRRDVGIWGGIIGLVHTVVGLQVHMAGRFWLYFLYPREESHLVPLRYDLFGLANYSGLGISLVLALLLGLSNNAALTKLGSHRWKTLQRWNYAGFALLIVHGAVYQLLEKRMAGFVLVFAAAILLVGALQTAGYRKVLQQKNPGGQPSVMSSDR
;
A
#
# COMPACT_ATOMS: atom_id res chain seq x y z
N MET A 1 18.72 -20.38 16.73
CA MET A 1 17.28 -20.70 16.92
C MET A 1 16.45 -19.54 17.46
N ALA A 2 16.88 -18.79 18.50
CA ALA A 2 16.10 -17.72 19.13
C ALA A 2 15.71 -16.51 18.24
N PHE A 3 16.49 -16.18 17.21
CA PHE A 3 16.13 -15.09 16.27
C PHE A 3 15.01 -15.51 15.29
N MET A 4 15.03 -16.78 14.87
CA MET A 4 14.02 -17.34 13.96
C MET A 4 12.67 -17.47 14.66
N SER A 5 12.65 -17.87 15.94
CA SER A 5 11.42 -17.92 16.74
C SER A 5 10.79 -16.54 16.93
N LYS A 6 11.58 -15.50 17.25
CA LYS A 6 11.09 -14.12 17.36
C LYS A 6 10.46 -13.59 16.06
N ARG A 7 11.02 -13.95 14.90
CA ARG A 7 10.46 -13.55 13.60
C ARG A 7 9.15 -14.28 13.29
N VAL A 8 9.09 -15.59 13.54
CA VAL A 8 7.87 -16.38 13.34
C VAL A 8 6.75 -15.87 14.24
N ILE A 9 7.02 -15.64 15.53
CA ILE A 9 6.05 -15.07 16.47
C ILE A 9 5.52 -13.73 15.95
N ARG A 10 6.40 -12.82 15.52
CA ARG A 10 5.97 -11.53 14.96
C ARG A 10 5.07 -11.71 13.73
N GLN A 11 5.42 -12.62 12.83
CA GLN A 11 4.61 -12.91 11.66
C GLN A 11 3.22 -13.44 12.05
N LEU A 12 3.16 -14.35 13.02
CA LEU A 12 1.89 -14.86 13.57
C LEU A 12 1.08 -13.75 14.26
N CYS A 13 1.72 -12.85 15.01
CA CYS A 13 1.05 -11.71 15.62
C CYS A 13 0.47 -10.76 14.57
N ILE A 14 1.24 -10.41 13.52
CA ILE A 14 0.74 -9.55 12.43
C ILE A 14 -0.43 -10.25 11.71
N ALA A 15 -0.31 -11.55 11.44
CA ALA A 15 -1.38 -12.35 10.86
C ALA A 15 -2.67 -12.29 11.70
N ALA A 16 -2.55 -12.57 13.01
CA ALA A 16 -3.67 -12.60 13.94
C ALA A 16 -4.34 -11.23 14.06
N ILE A 17 -3.54 -10.17 14.25
CA ILE A 17 -4.06 -8.79 14.32
C ILE A 17 -4.78 -8.44 13.01
N SER A 18 -4.18 -8.74 11.85
CA SER A 18 -4.79 -8.44 10.56
C SER A 18 -6.08 -9.23 10.34
N GLY A 19 -6.13 -10.49 10.78
CA GLY A 19 -7.33 -11.32 10.76
C GLY A 19 -8.44 -10.76 11.64
N VAL A 20 -8.13 -10.40 12.89
CA VAL A 20 -9.08 -9.77 13.83
C VAL A 20 -9.61 -8.45 13.27
N LEU A 21 -8.75 -7.61 12.72
CA LEU A 21 -9.16 -6.34 12.08
C LEU A 21 -10.07 -6.58 10.86
N THR A 22 -9.75 -7.60 10.05
CA THR A 22 -10.55 -7.95 8.87
C THR A 22 -11.92 -8.45 9.29
N VAL A 23 -12.01 -9.34 10.28
CA VAL A 23 -13.30 -9.83 10.80
C VAL A 23 -14.07 -8.69 11.47
N GLY A 24 -13.42 -7.84 12.25
CA GLY A 24 -14.06 -6.69 12.89
C GLY A 24 -14.66 -5.73 11.86
N LEU A 25 -13.93 -5.37 10.81
CA LEU A 25 -14.44 -4.54 9.72
C LEU A 25 -15.54 -5.26 8.91
N PHE A 26 -15.38 -6.56 8.66
CA PHE A 26 -16.42 -7.35 7.99
C PHE A 26 -17.74 -7.28 8.76
N VAL A 27 -17.71 -7.40 10.09
CA VAL A 27 -18.90 -7.27 10.95
C VAL A 27 -19.44 -5.84 10.97
N ALA A 28 -18.56 -4.82 10.97
CA ALA A 28 -18.95 -3.42 11.06
C ALA A 28 -19.50 -2.82 9.75
N VAL A 29 -19.18 -3.39 8.59
CA VAL A 29 -19.72 -2.92 7.29
C VAL A 29 -21.18 -3.34 7.19
N ASP A 30 -22.08 -2.35 7.20
CA ASP A 30 -23.52 -2.54 7.03
C ASP A 30 -23.86 -2.82 5.56
N SER A 31 -23.94 -4.10 5.21
CA SER A 31 -24.40 -4.56 3.90
C SER A 31 -24.94 -5.98 4.01
N LYS A 32 -25.92 -6.31 3.16
CA LYS A 32 -26.43 -7.69 3.06
C LYS A 32 -25.51 -8.59 2.21
N ASP A 33 -24.67 -8.00 1.36
CA ASP A 33 -23.74 -8.73 0.51
C ASP A 33 -22.43 -9.05 1.25
N ALA A 34 -22.20 -10.34 1.49
CA ALA A 34 -20.98 -10.83 2.14
C ALA A 34 -19.72 -10.56 1.30
N THR A 35 -19.80 -10.64 -0.03
CA THR A 35 -18.66 -10.41 -0.93
C THR A 35 -18.22 -8.94 -0.85
N PHE A 36 -19.19 -8.03 -0.85
CA PHE A 36 -18.95 -6.61 -0.63
C PHE A 36 -18.29 -6.34 0.73
N ARG A 37 -18.78 -6.94 1.81
CA ARG A 37 -18.21 -6.78 3.17
C ARG A 37 -16.76 -7.28 3.22
N TRP A 38 -16.47 -8.42 2.62
CA TRP A 38 -15.10 -8.95 2.52
C TRP A 38 -14.20 -8.02 1.70
N SER A 39 -14.70 -7.50 0.57
CA SER A 39 -13.96 -6.55 -0.27
C SER A 39 -13.60 -5.29 0.51
N MET A 40 -14.56 -4.70 1.23
CA MET A 40 -14.34 -3.53 2.09
C MET A 40 -13.37 -3.84 3.22
N ALA A 41 -13.56 -4.93 3.96
CA ALA A 41 -12.69 -5.29 5.07
C ALA A 41 -11.23 -5.46 4.63
N THR A 42 -11.00 -6.22 3.56
CA THR A 42 -9.66 -6.47 3.03
C THR A 42 -9.04 -5.22 2.40
N ALA A 43 -9.83 -4.35 1.76
CA ALA A 43 -9.34 -3.07 1.22
C ALA A 43 -8.76 -2.17 2.33
N TYR A 44 -9.50 -1.96 3.42
CA TYR A 44 -9.09 -1.04 4.48
C TYR A 44 -7.98 -1.62 5.37
N VAL A 45 -8.01 -2.92 5.65
CA VAL A 45 -6.89 -3.58 6.36
C VAL A 45 -5.63 -3.58 5.48
N GLY A 46 -5.77 -3.86 4.18
CA GLY A 46 -4.67 -3.79 3.22
C GLY A 46 -4.06 -2.38 3.13
N LEU A 47 -4.88 -1.35 3.00
CA LEU A 47 -4.47 0.06 3.05
C LEU A 47 -3.69 0.37 4.33
N ALA A 48 -4.22 -0.03 5.48
CA ALA A 48 -3.57 0.21 6.77
C ALA A 48 -2.18 -0.45 6.83
N LEU A 49 -2.05 -1.72 6.45
CA LEU A 49 -0.78 -2.44 6.47
C LEU A 49 0.22 -1.88 5.46
N ILE A 50 -0.21 -1.56 4.24
CA ILE A 50 0.65 -0.95 3.21
C ILE A 50 1.12 0.43 3.69
N GLY A 51 0.21 1.26 4.22
CA GLY A 51 0.53 2.56 4.80
C GLY A 51 1.53 2.46 5.97
N LEU A 52 1.30 1.52 6.91
CA LEU A 52 2.22 1.22 8.01
C LEU A 52 3.61 0.83 7.48
N SER A 53 3.68 -0.01 6.46
CA SER A 53 4.95 -0.41 5.83
C SER A 53 5.72 0.79 5.25
N LEU A 54 5.02 1.82 4.78
CA LEU A 54 5.64 3.02 4.24
C LEU A 54 6.16 3.93 5.35
N ILE A 55 5.42 4.11 6.44
CA ILE A 55 5.78 5.08 7.50
C ILE A 55 6.81 4.57 8.52
N ILE A 56 7.01 3.25 8.66
CA ILE A 56 8.02 2.69 9.58
C ILE A 56 9.42 3.28 9.32
N GLY A 57 9.81 3.43 8.05
CA GLY A 57 11.11 3.99 7.67
C GLY A 57 11.29 5.44 8.13
N PRO A 58 10.41 6.36 7.70
CA PRO A 58 10.41 7.75 8.16
C PRO A 58 10.35 7.91 9.67
N ILE A 59 9.52 7.12 10.37
CA ILE A 59 9.44 7.17 11.85
C ILE A 59 10.80 6.86 12.48
N ASN A 60 11.51 5.84 12.00
CA ASN A 60 12.85 5.51 12.50
C ASN A 60 13.84 6.66 12.30
N VAL A 61 13.82 7.29 11.11
CA VAL A 61 14.66 8.47 10.82
C VAL A 61 14.31 9.63 11.76
N LEU A 62 13.02 9.93 11.94
CA LEU A 62 12.55 10.99 12.84
C LEU A 62 12.94 10.74 14.30
N ARG A 63 13.00 9.48 14.73
CA ARG A 63 13.50 9.07 16.06
C ARG A 63 15.02 9.04 16.20
N GLY A 64 15.77 9.26 15.11
CA GLY A 64 17.23 9.15 15.11
C GLY A 64 17.74 7.72 15.21
N CYS A 65 16.85 6.72 15.05
CA CYS A 65 17.23 5.32 15.03
C CYS A 65 17.87 4.95 13.68
N SER A 66 18.72 3.92 13.68
CA SER A 66 19.21 3.34 12.45
C SER A 66 18.03 2.85 11.60
N ASN A 67 18.03 3.19 10.31
CA ASN A 67 17.06 2.67 9.35
C ASN A 67 17.78 1.69 8.42
N PRO A 68 18.06 0.45 8.88
CA PRO A 68 18.77 -0.52 8.08
C PRO A 68 18.01 -0.80 6.78
N LEU A 69 18.75 -1.17 5.73
CA LEU A 69 18.21 -1.43 4.38
C LEU A 69 17.05 -2.45 4.37
N ASN A 70 17.00 -3.32 5.38
CA ASN A 70 15.95 -4.29 5.62
C ASN A 70 15.55 -4.24 7.10
N THR A 71 14.60 -3.36 7.45
CA THR A 71 13.95 -3.45 8.76
C THR A 71 12.99 -4.64 8.72
N SER A 72 13.28 -5.65 9.54
CA SER A 72 12.48 -6.88 9.56
C SER A 72 10.99 -6.61 9.80
N LEU A 73 10.65 -5.62 10.63
CA LEU A 73 9.28 -5.19 10.87
C LEU A 73 8.61 -4.59 9.62
N ARG A 74 9.27 -3.66 8.90
CA ARG A 74 8.71 -3.06 7.68
C ARG A 74 8.41 -4.13 6.63
N ARG A 75 9.36 -5.04 6.42
CA ARG A 75 9.20 -6.13 5.45
C ARG A 75 8.08 -7.06 5.86
N ASP A 76 8.02 -7.47 7.13
CA ASP A 76 6.99 -8.40 7.61
C ASP A 76 5.58 -7.78 7.54
N VAL A 77 5.41 -6.50 7.89
CA VAL A 77 4.14 -5.76 7.70
C VAL A 77 3.79 -5.62 6.22
N GLY A 78 4.77 -5.29 5.37
CA GLY A 78 4.58 -5.18 3.93
C GLY A 78 4.17 -6.50 3.27
N ILE A 79 4.65 -7.65 3.77
CA ILE A 79 4.23 -8.98 3.31
C ILE A 79 2.74 -9.18 3.58
N TRP A 80 2.27 -8.94 4.81
CA TRP A 80 0.85 -9.07 5.13
C TRP A 80 -0.02 -8.07 4.38
N GLY A 81 0.45 -6.83 4.19
CA GLY A 81 -0.22 -5.84 3.35
C GLY A 81 -0.34 -6.30 1.90
N GLY A 82 0.71 -6.90 1.34
CA GLY A 82 0.67 -7.50 0.00
C GLY A 82 -0.28 -8.68 -0.10
N ILE A 83 -0.26 -9.61 0.87
CA ILE A 83 -1.14 -10.78 0.90
C ILE A 83 -2.60 -10.32 0.96
N ILE A 84 -2.95 -9.44 1.91
CA ILE A 84 -4.32 -8.96 2.06
C ILE A 84 -4.75 -8.13 0.85
N GLY A 85 -3.84 -7.34 0.26
CA GLY A 85 -4.11 -6.62 -0.99
C GLY A 85 -4.43 -7.56 -2.16
N LEU A 86 -3.72 -8.68 -2.30
CA LEU A 86 -4.04 -9.67 -3.33
C LEU A 86 -5.35 -10.43 -3.04
N VAL A 87 -5.64 -10.74 -1.77
CA VAL A 87 -6.94 -11.29 -1.36
C VAL A 87 -8.05 -10.31 -1.71
N HIS A 88 -7.86 -9.01 -1.45
CA HIS A 88 -8.78 -7.96 -1.84
C HIS A 88 -9.04 -7.98 -3.35
N THR A 89 -8.01 -8.13 -4.19
CA THR A 89 -8.20 -8.25 -5.65
C THR A 89 -9.08 -9.43 -6.01
N VAL A 90 -8.84 -10.61 -5.43
CA VAL A 90 -9.62 -11.82 -5.72
C VAL A 90 -11.09 -11.65 -5.30
N VAL A 91 -11.33 -11.08 -4.11
CA VAL A 91 -12.70 -10.83 -3.62
C VAL A 91 -13.36 -9.69 -4.41
N GLY A 92 -12.64 -8.62 -4.67
CA GLY A 92 -13.11 -7.42 -5.36
C GLY A 92 -13.62 -7.72 -6.76
N LEU A 93 -12.92 -8.59 -7.51
CA LEU A 93 -13.37 -9.04 -8.84
C LEU A 93 -14.70 -9.80 -8.82
N GLN A 94 -15.17 -10.25 -7.65
CA GLN A 94 -16.44 -10.95 -7.50
C GLN A 94 -17.62 -10.00 -7.19
N VAL A 95 -17.37 -8.75 -6.76
CA VAL A 95 -18.41 -7.83 -6.22
C VAL A 95 -19.39 -7.33 -7.29
N HIS A 96 -18.90 -6.75 -8.40
CA HIS A 96 -19.76 -6.01 -9.34
C HIS A 96 -20.34 -6.86 -10.47
N MET A 97 -19.66 -7.95 -10.86
CA MET A 97 -19.99 -8.70 -12.07
C MET A 97 -20.18 -10.20 -11.81
N ALA A 98 -20.47 -10.59 -10.57
CA ALA A 98 -20.70 -11.99 -10.17
C ALA A 98 -19.63 -12.98 -10.71
N GLY A 99 -18.36 -12.55 -10.72
CA GLY A 99 -17.22 -13.35 -11.19
C GLY A 99 -16.85 -13.21 -12.67
N ARG A 100 -17.58 -12.44 -13.49
CA ARG A 100 -17.21 -12.12 -14.88
C ARG A 100 -16.12 -11.04 -14.92
N PHE A 101 -14.92 -11.40 -14.47
CA PHE A 101 -13.81 -10.48 -14.21
C PHE A 101 -13.35 -9.67 -15.44
N TRP A 102 -13.50 -10.20 -16.66
CA TRP A 102 -13.10 -9.46 -17.87
C TRP A 102 -13.91 -8.18 -18.08
N LEU A 103 -15.16 -8.10 -17.59
CA LEU A 103 -16.02 -6.92 -17.71
C LEU A 103 -15.54 -5.74 -16.85
N TYR A 104 -14.60 -5.95 -15.93
CA TYR A 104 -13.91 -4.87 -15.21
C TYR A 104 -12.97 -4.07 -16.12
N PHE A 105 -12.53 -4.69 -17.22
CA PHE A 105 -11.52 -4.15 -18.13
C PHE A 105 -12.06 -3.93 -19.55
N LEU A 106 -13.15 -4.61 -19.91
CA LEU A 106 -13.78 -4.53 -21.22
C LEU A 106 -15.22 -4.04 -21.11
N TYR A 107 -15.66 -3.24 -22.08
CA TYR A 107 -17.08 -2.93 -22.23
C TYR A 107 -17.85 -4.21 -22.62
N PRO A 108 -19.10 -4.39 -22.14
CA PRO A 108 -20.00 -5.44 -22.62
C PRO A 108 -20.18 -5.35 -24.14
N ARG A 109 -20.44 -6.48 -24.80
CA ARG A 109 -20.58 -6.51 -26.27
C ARG A 109 -21.80 -5.74 -26.76
N GLU A 110 -22.76 -5.53 -25.87
CA GLU A 110 -24.01 -4.82 -26.10
C GLU A 110 -23.81 -3.30 -26.14
N GLU A 111 -22.70 -2.79 -25.59
CA GLU A 111 -22.36 -1.36 -25.60
C GLU A 111 -21.46 -1.05 -26.81
N SER A 112 -21.90 -0.12 -27.67
CA SER A 112 -21.13 0.28 -28.86
C SER A 112 -20.02 1.25 -28.47
N HIS A 113 -18.77 0.75 -28.46
CA HIS A 113 -17.57 1.55 -28.23
C HIS A 113 -16.56 1.38 -29.37
N LEU A 114 -15.79 2.44 -29.65
CA LEU A 114 -14.74 2.44 -30.66
C LEU A 114 -13.63 1.42 -30.35
N VAL A 115 -13.36 1.22 -29.06
CA VAL A 115 -12.39 0.23 -28.55
C VAL A 115 -13.04 -0.59 -27.46
N PRO A 116 -12.72 -1.89 -27.35
CA PRO A 116 -13.34 -2.76 -26.35
C PRO A 116 -12.86 -2.50 -24.91
N LEU A 117 -11.75 -1.76 -24.73
CA LEU A 117 -11.17 -1.45 -23.42
C LEU A 117 -11.95 -0.34 -22.71
N ARG A 118 -12.19 -0.49 -21.40
CA ARG A 118 -12.87 0.51 -20.57
C ARG A 118 -12.02 1.75 -20.34
N TYR A 119 -12.46 2.91 -20.81
CA TYR A 119 -11.78 4.19 -20.57
C TYR A 119 -12.58 5.13 -19.65
N ASP A 120 -13.66 4.63 -19.05
CA ASP A 120 -14.45 5.32 -18.04
C ASP A 120 -13.78 5.28 -16.65
N LEU A 121 -14.39 5.96 -15.67
CA LEU A 121 -13.91 5.95 -14.29
C LEU A 121 -13.86 4.54 -13.71
N PHE A 122 -14.78 3.65 -14.08
CA PHE A 122 -14.75 2.26 -13.64
C PHE A 122 -13.51 1.54 -14.18
N GLY A 123 -13.20 1.67 -15.47
CA GLY A 123 -11.96 1.19 -16.08
C GLY A 123 -10.71 1.76 -15.41
N LEU A 124 -10.67 3.07 -15.13
CA LEU A 124 -9.55 3.70 -14.42
C LEU A 124 -9.33 3.08 -13.03
N ALA A 125 -10.40 2.87 -12.26
CA ALA A 125 -10.33 2.22 -10.96
C ALA A 125 -9.78 0.79 -11.09
N ASN A 126 -10.21 0.04 -12.11
CA ASN A 126 -9.81 -1.35 -12.28
C ASN A 126 -8.40 -1.53 -12.83
N TYR A 127 -7.97 -0.70 -13.79
CA TYR A 127 -6.60 -0.75 -14.29
C TYR A 127 -5.60 -0.31 -13.22
N SER A 128 -5.92 0.70 -12.41
CA SER A 128 -5.08 1.07 -11.27
C SER A 128 -5.05 -0.04 -10.21
N GLY A 129 -6.19 -0.69 -9.93
CA GLY A 129 -6.30 -1.88 -9.08
C GLY A 129 -5.49 -3.10 -9.57
N LEU A 130 -5.50 -3.35 -10.88
CA LEU A 130 -4.67 -4.39 -11.50
C LEU A 130 -3.18 -4.03 -11.42
N GLY A 131 -2.84 -2.78 -11.73
CA GLY A 131 -1.46 -2.29 -11.65
C GLY A 131 -0.87 -2.43 -10.25
N ILE A 132 -1.62 -2.05 -9.20
CA ILE A 132 -1.16 -2.27 -7.83
C ILE A 132 -1.04 -3.76 -7.51
N SER A 133 -1.97 -4.61 -7.96
CA SER A 133 -1.91 -6.06 -7.73
C SER A 133 -0.63 -6.68 -8.31
N LEU A 134 -0.24 -6.27 -9.52
CA LEU A 134 1.01 -6.71 -10.15
C LEU A 134 2.24 -6.25 -9.37
N VAL A 135 2.23 -4.99 -8.90
CA VAL A 135 3.30 -4.47 -8.04
C VAL A 135 3.37 -5.24 -6.72
N LEU A 136 2.25 -5.53 -6.06
CA LEU A 136 2.23 -6.31 -4.82
C LEU A 136 2.75 -7.73 -5.04
N ALA A 137 2.35 -8.41 -6.12
CA ALA A 137 2.86 -9.73 -6.48
C ALA A 137 4.39 -9.71 -6.68
N LEU A 138 4.91 -8.72 -7.40
CA LEU A 138 6.35 -8.50 -7.58
C LEU A 138 7.05 -8.31 -6.22
N LEU A 139 6.56 -7.39 -5.39
CA LEU A 139 7.17 -7.06 -4.09
C LEU A 139 7.13 -8.24 -3.11
N LEU A 140 6.06 -9.03 -3.11
CA LEU A 140 5.96 -10.27 -2.35
C LEU A 140 6.99 -11.29 -2.81
N GLY A 141 7.11 -11.51 -4.13
CA GLY A 141 8.12 -12.38 -4.72
C GLY A 141 9.56 -11.96 -4.38
N LEU A 142 9.78 -10.67 -4.13
CA LEU A 142 11.07 -10.13 -3.70
C LEU A 142 11.28 -10.14 -2.17
N SER A 143 10.25 -10.41 -1.37
CA SER A 143 10.28 -10.27 0.09
C SER A 143 10.89 -11.46 0.85
N ASN A 144 11.82 -12.17 0.21
CA ASN A 144 12.55 -13.30 0.79
C ASN A 144 14.07 -13.10 0.71
N ASN A 145 14.82 -13.88 1.49
CA ASN A 145 16.27 -13.74 1.56
C ASN A 145 16.97 -14.23 0.28
N ALA A 146 16.42 -15.23 -0.42
CA ALA A 146 17.00 -15.74 -1.66
C ALA A 146 16.97 -14.70 -2.80
N ALA A 147 15.89 -13.93 -2.92
CA ALA A 147 15.78 -12.83 -3.86
C ALA A 147 16.80 -11.72 -3.54
N LEU A 148 16.98 -11.39 -2.25
CA LEU A 148 17.97 -10.41 -1.81
C LEU A 148 19.40 -10.85 -2.13
N THR A 149 19.75 -12.12 -1.89
CA THR A 149 21.09 -12.63 -2.18
C THR A 149 21.35 -12.73 -3.69
N LYS A 150 20.36 -13.19 -4.47
CA LYS A 150 20.49 -13.36 -5.93
C LYS A 150 20.59 -12.03 -6.68
N LEU A 151 19.83 -11.02 -6.27
CA LEU A 151 19.80 -9.71 -6.96
C LEU A 151 20.85 -8.72 -6.46
N GLY A 152 21.37 -8.93 -5.25
CA GLY A 152 22.19 -7.97 -4.54
C GLY A 152 21.37 -6.81 -3.95
N SER A 153 21.94 -6.15 -2.94
CA SER A 153 21.27 -5.12 -2.14
C SER A 153 20.77 -3.93 -2.95
N HIS A 154 21.54 -3.49 -3.96
CA HIS A 154 21.22 -2.33 -4.78
C HIS A 154 19.99 -2.59 -5.68
N ARG A 155 20.05 -3.63 -6.53
CA ARG A 155 18.95 -3.96 -7.46
C ARG A 155 17.68 -4.34 -6.73
N TRP A 156 17.80 -5.14 -5.66
CA TRP A 156 16.67 -5.49 -4.80
C TRP A 156 15.99 -4.25 -4.24
N LYS A 157 16.76 -3.27 -3.76
CA LYS A 157 16.21 -2.01 -3.22
C LYS A 157 15.54 -1.17 -4.29
N THR A 158 16.10 -1.09 -5.50
CA THR A 158 15.46 -0.39 -6.62
C THR A 158 14.11 -1.00 -6.96
N LEU A 159 14.02 -2.32 -7.02
CA LEU A 159 12.73 -3.00 -7.25
C LEU A 159 11.76 -2.80 -6.09
N GLN A 160 12.22 -2.84 -4.84
CA GLN A 160 11.40 -2.60 -3.66
C GLN A 160 10.80 -1.18 -3.61
N ARG A 161 11.40 -0.20 -4.30
CA ARG A 161 10.86 1.17 -4.41
C ARG A 161 9.63 1.29 -5.31
N TRP A 162 9.29 0.24 -6.06
CA TRP A 162 7.99 0.19 -6.74
C TRP A 162 6.81 0.24 -5.75
N ASN A 163 7.05 0.08 -4.44
CA ASN A 163 6.03 0.35 -3.42
C ASN A 163 5.46 1.77 -3.48
N TYR A 164 6.23 2.79 -3.92
CA TYR A 164 5.72 4.15 -4.07
C TYR A 164 4.78 4.26 -5.28
N ALA A 165 5.13 3.62 -6.40
CA ALA A 165 4.26 3.55 -7.57
C ALA A 165 2.98 2.76 -7.24
N GLY A 166 3.12 1.62 -6.56
CA GLY A 166 2.00 0.83 -6.07
C GLY A 166 1.09 1.63 -5.14
N PHE A 167 1.64 2.45 -4.24
CA PHE A 167 0.85 3.31 -3.36
C PHE A 167 0.15 4.44 -4.12
N ALA A 168 0.78 5.03 -5.13
CA ALA A 168 0.13 6.02 -5.98
C ALA A 168 -1.07 5.40 -6.73
N LEU A 169 -0.90 4.20 -7.28
CA LEU A 169 -1.99 3.43 -7.90
C LEU A 169 -3.09 3.08 -6.89
N LEU A 170 -2.73 2.75 -5.64
CA LEU A 170 -3.67 2.55 -4.54
C LEU A 170 -4.56 3.77 -4.35
N ILE A 171 -3.95 4.96 -4.28
CA ILE A 171 -4.66 6.22 -4.08
C ILE A 171 -5.66 6.45 -5.21
N VAL A 172 -5.24 6.28 -6.47
CA VAL A 172 -6.12 6.44 -7.63
C VAL A 172 -7.27 5.43 -7.56
N HIS A 173 -6.97 4.14 -7.40
CA HIS A 173 -7.97 3.08 -7.30
C HIS A 173 -9.01 3.38 -6.21
N GLY A 174 -8.53 3.65 -4.99
CA GLY A 174 -9.38 3.93 -3.84
C GLY A 174 -10.22 5.20 -4.04
N ALA A 175 -9.60 6.31 -4.45
CA ALA A 175 -10.29 7.58 -4.63
C ALA A 175 -11.40 7.50 -5.69
N VAL A 176 -11.14 6.83 -6.82
CA VAL A 176 -12.15 6.67 -7.87
C VAL A 176 -13.32 5.81 -7.36
N TYR A 177 -13.05 4.73 -6.60
CA TYR A 177 -14.13 3.95 -5.98
C TYR A 177 -14.90 4.70 -4.89
N GLN A 178 -14.26 5.62 -4.14
CA GLN A 178 -15.00 6.49 -3.20
C GLN A 178 -16.08 7.29 -3.94
N LEU A 179 -15.75 7.81 -5.13
CA LEU A 179 -16.65 8.61 -5.98
C LEU A 179 -17.72 7.75 -6.65
N LEU A 180 -17.33 6.66 -7.32
CA LEU A 180 -18.24 5.79 -8.07
C LEU A 180 -19.31 5.18 -7.17
N GLU A 181 -18.91 4.75 -5.99
CA GLU A 181 -19.78 4.01 -5.08
C GLU A 181 -20.46 4.90 -4.03
N LYS A 182 -20.26 6.23 -4.13
CA LYS A 182 -20.82 7.22 -3.19
C LYS A 182 -20.63 6.79 -1.74
N ARG A 183 -19.39 6.45 -1.39
CA ARG A 183 -19.05 5.83 -0.10
C ARG A 183 -19.45 6.71 1.07
N MET A 184 -19.78 6.08 2.20
CA MET A 184 -20.09 6.78 3.44
C MET A 184 -18.93 7.68 3.87
N ALA A 185 -19.26 8.86 4.42
CA ALA A 185 -18.26 9.86 4.80
C ALA A 185 -17.17 9.31 5.74
N GLY A 186 -17.50 8.41 6.67
CA GLY A 186 -16.52 7.80 7.57
C GLY A 186 -15.41 7.05 6.83
N PHE A 187 -15.76 6.28 5.80
CA PHE A 187 -14.81 5.55 4.96
C PHE A 187 -13.93 6.49 4.13
N VAL A 188 -14.52 7.56 3.58
CA VAL A 188 -13.78 8.62 2.86
C VAL A 188 -12.78 9.31 3.78
N LEU A 189 -13.19 9.65 5.01
CA LEU A 189 -12.34 10.31 5.99
C LEU A 189 -11.17 9.41 6.43
N VAL A 190 -11.43 8.13 6.72
CA VAL A 190 -10.37 7.17 7.07
C VAL A 190 -9.37 7.02 5.92
N PHE A 191 -9.85 6.91 4.69
CA PHE A 191 -9.01 6.82 3.50
C PHE A 191 -8.13 8.08 3.33
N ALA A 192 -8.73 9.26 3.39
CA ALA A 192 -8.01 10.53 3.29
C ALA A 192 -6.98 10.70 4.43
N ALA A 193 -7.36 10.42 5.67
CA ALA A 193 -6.48 10.51 6.82
C ALA A 193 -5.27 9.58 6.69
N ALA A 194 -5.46 8.35 6.20
CA ALA A 194 -4.37 7.41 5.97
C ALA A 194 -3.37 7.94 4.93
N ILE A 195 -3.84 8.49 3.81
CA ILE A 195 -3.00 9.06 2.75
C ILE A 195 -2.22 10.27 3.26
N LEU A 196 -2.90 11.19 3.93
CA LEU A 196 -2.29 12.39 4.50
C LEU A 196 -1.23 12.04 5.54
N LEU A 197 -1.50 11.08 6.42
CA LEU A 197 -0.54 10.61 7.41
C LEU A 197 0.71 10.01 6.75
N VAL A 198 0.52 9.14 5.75
CA VAL A 198 1.65 8.55 5.00
C VAL A 198 2.44 9.64 4.30
N GLY A 199 1.78 10.55 3.59
CA GLY A 199 2.43 11.66 2.88
C GLY A 199 3.23 12.56 3.83
N ALA A 200 2.61 13.01 4.92
CA ALA A 200 3.24 13.87 5.92
C ALA A 200 4.49 13.24 6.52
N LEU A 201 4.41 11.98 6.94
CA LEU A 201 5.55 11.27 7.52
C LEU A 201 6.66 11.02 6.50
N GLN A 202 6.33 10.66 5.25
CA GLN A 202 7.33 10.50 4.19
C GLN A 202 8.07 11.81 3.92
N THR A 203 7.35 12.93 3.79
CA THR A 203 7.94 14.24 3.58
C THR A 203 8.82 14.66 4.75
N ALA A 204 8.34 14.49 6.00
CA ALA A 204 9.10 14.82 7.19
C ALA A 204 10.40 13.99 7.30
N GLY A 205 10.30 12.67 7.08
CA GLY A 205 11.46 11.78 7.08
C GLY A 205 12.48 12.13 6.00
N TYR A 206 12.02 12.44 4.78
CA TYR A 206 12.89 12.86 3.68
C TYR A 206 13.63 14.17 3.99
N ARG A 207 12.92 15.18 4.51
CA ARG A 207 13.52 16.47 4.92
C ARG A 207 14.60 16.28 5.98
N LYS A 208 14.36 15.41 6.98
CA LYS A 208 15.36 15.12 8.01
C LYS A 208 16.62 14.46 7.44
N VAL A 209 16.49 13.54 6.47
CA VAL A 209 17.66 12.95 5.78
C VAL A 209 18.46 14.02 5.02
N LEU A 210 17.79 14.96 4.37
CA LEU A 210 18.47 16.06 3.66
C LEU A 210 19.24 16.97 4.63
N GLN A 211 18.63 17.33 5.76
CA GLN A 211 19.29 18.13 6.80
C GLN A 211 20.54 17.44 7.37
N GLN A 212 20.48 16.12 7.59
CA GLN A 212 21.63 15.34 8.05
C GLN A 212 22.79 15.29 7.05
N LYS A 213 22.50 15.41 5.74
CA LYS A 213 23.53 15.45 4.69
C LYS A 213 24.15 16.84 4.51
N ASN A 214 23.41 17.90 4.81
CA ASN A 214 23.84 19.29 4.67
C ASN A 214 23.78 20.04 6.02
N PRO A 215 24.63 19.68 7.01
CA PRO A 215 24.62 20.34 8.32
C PRO A 215 25.06 21.82 8.30
N GLY A 216 25.66 22.29 7.21
CA GLY A 216 26.32 23.60 7.09
C GLY A 216 25.52 24.70 6.38
N GLY A 217 24.19 24.65 6.35
CA GLY A 217 23.35 25.74 5.83
C GLY A 217 23.29 26.98 6.74
N GLN A 218 24.41 27.37 7.37
CA GLN A 218 24.54 28.72 7.91
C GLN A 218 24.86 29.65 6.74
N PRO A 219 24.12 30.77 6.55
CA PRO A 219 24.54 31.78 5.59
C PRO A 219 25.91 32.27 6.01
N SER A 220 26.89 32.16 5.11
CA SER A 220 28.19 32.80 5.26
C SER A 220 27.94 34.29 5.47
N VAL A 221 28.00 34.74 6.72
CA VAL A 221 28.11 36.15 7.04
C VAL A 221 29.47 36.56 6.51
N MET A 222 29.44 37.16 5.32
CA MET A 222 30.55 37.85 4.73
C MET A 222 30.85 39.03 5.66
N SER A 223 31.77 38.83 6.61
CA SER A 223 32.36 39.93 7.37
C SER A 223 33.28 40.67 6.39
N SER A 224 32.66 41.58 5.66
CA SER A 224 33.34 42.79 5.19
C SER A 224 33.70 43.56 6.45
N ASP A 225 34.95 43.50 6.89
CA ASP A 225 35.61 44.65 7.51
C ASP A 225 37.13 44.44 7.58
N ARG A 226 37.82 45.22 6.74
CA ARG A 226 39.08 45.96 6.92
C ARG A 226 40.33 45.24 7.41
#